data_AF-A0A9D6X2W0-F1
#
_entry.id   AF-A0A9D6X2W0-F1
#
_cell.length_a   1.000
_cell.length_b   1.000
_cell.length_c   1.000
_cell.angle_alpha   90.00
_cell.angle_beta   90.00
_cell.angle_gamma   90.00
#
_symmetry.space_group_name_H-M   'P 1'
#
loop_
_entity.id
_entity.type
_entity.pdbx_description
1 polymer ?
#
loop_
_entity_poly.entity_id
_entity_poly.type
_entity_poly.pdbx_seq_one_letter_code
_entity_poly.pdbx_strand_id
1 'polypeptide(L)'
;MPRARYIPALLARHAEDLAFLWGQRRAALGSRLYRLRELNELGERIEAHLQGLLVAPAAELIERIDPALATGDCDEAFAAAYALLRLADAGATQRVVVEFSRAGGGALTGLRDALSFAPPALFVAEMQSALAQAKPATAAAAAVVLANHRLLDASSSRLAALVEHDDAHVAALAWRAAAAADALGAAPTRAARPYAAALKHDDAALRRAAWWAAAWGGHAAVLPLLRERSREGDGVALEGLAVLGAAEDAPLVQQLVLALQDGAVRCEVLARYGHPMALNALLRWMDPAAPALAAAAGEAFTRLTGHDVRGERRTLPVSDGADEFEREMAPAVWLPDVERARALLERHGEHWAGGTRWCAGARVDSELDREGLQRLDLEARWDAAARAAFSGRPVCAPPPIV
;
A
#
# COMPACT_ATOMS: atom_id res chain seq x y z
N MET A 1 8.54 37.08 -35.39
CA MET A 1 7.88 36.53 -34.19
C MET A 1 8.18 35.05 -34.10
N PRO A 2 8.83 34.53 -33.05
CA PRO A 2 8.90 33.09 -32.86
C PRO A 2 7.50 32.58 -32.48
N ARG A 3 7.01 31.63 -33.26
CA ARG A 3 5.75 30.88 -33.08
C ARG A 3 5.73 30.19 -31.69
N ALA A 4 4.53 30.02 -31.13
CA ALA A 4 4.29 29.39 -29.83
C ALA A 4 5.18 28.14 -29.61
N ARG A 5 5.96 28.14 -28.52
CA ARG A 5 6.93 27.08 -28.18
C ARG A 5 6.30 25.82 -27.58
N TYR A 6 4.98 25.81 -27.39
CA TYR A 6 4.20 24.70 -26.84
C TYR A 6 2.76 24.81 -27.38
N ILE A 7 1.99 23.73 -27.25
CA ILE A 7 0.57 23.69 -27.66
C ILE A 7 -0.27 23.76 -26.37
N PRO A 8 -1.00 24.87 -26.09
CA PRO A 8 -1.75 25.03 -24.85
C PRO A 8 -2.73 23.89 -24.54
N ALA A 9 -3.35 23.32 -25.58
CA ALA A 9 -4.26 22.18 -25.44
C ALA A 9 -3.57 20.91 -24.87
N LEU A 10 -2.26 20.75 -25.09
CA LEU A 10 -1.50 19.63 -24.54
C LEU A 10 -1.18 19.79 -23.06
N LEU A 11 -1.23 21.00 -22.49
CA LEU A 11 -0.99 21.20 -21.05
C LEU A 11 -2.11 20.55 -20.23
N ALA A 12 -3.38 20.72 -20.64
CA ALA A 12 -4.49 20.05 -20.00
C ALA A 12 -4.31 18.53 -20.06
N ARG A 13 -3.91 18.00 -21.22
CA ARG A 13 -3.67 16.57 -21.38
C ARG A 13 -2.53 16.04 -20.50
N HIS A 14 -1.41 16.77 -20.40
CA HIS A 14 -0.33 16.38 -19.51
C HIS A 14 -0.74 16.39 -18.04
N ALA A 15 -1.56 17.36 -17.61
CA ALA A 15 -2.09 17.41 -16.24
C ALA A 15 -3.04 16.23 -15.95
N GLU A 16 -3.97 15.94 -16.87
CA GLU A 16 -4.90 14.79 -16.78
C GLU A 16 -4.14 13.45 -16.72
N ASP A 17 -3.19 13.24 -17.63
CA ASP A 17 -2.41 12.01 -17.67
C ASP A 17 -1.51 11.87 -16.43
N LEU A 18 -0.99 12.98 -15.89
CA LEU A 18 -0.20 12.97 -14.66
C LEU A 18 -1.06 12.61 -13.44
N ALA A 19 -2.27 13.17 -13.32
CA ALA A 19 -3.25 12.81 -12.30
C ALA A 19 -3.59 11.32 -12.38
N PHE A 20 -3.92 10.82 -13.58
CA PHE A 20 -4.23 9.41 -13.81
C PHE A 20 -3.08 8.46 -13.46
N LEU A 21 -1.84 8.83 -13.80
CA LEU A 21 -0.65 8.04 -13.46
C LEU A 21 -0.35 8.07 -11.96
N TRP A 22 -0.64 9.17 -11.28
CA TRP A 22 -0.51 9.25 -9.82
C TRP A 22 -1.49 8.29 -9.12
N GLY A 23 -2.76 8.26 -9.56
CA GLY A 23 -3.74 7.30 -9.05
C GLY A 23 -3.29 5.85 -9.23
N GLN A 24 -2.77 5.50 -10.41
CA GLN A 24 -2.17 4.18 -10.66
C GLN A 24 -0.98 3.89 -9.75
N ARG A 25 -0.11 4.87 -9.54
CA ARG A 25 1.06 4.72 -8.66
C ARG A 25 0.67 4.46 -7.21
N ARG A 26 -0.35 5.16 -6.68
CA ARG A 26 -0.87 4.91 -5.33
C ARG A 26 -1.42 3.49 -5.20
N ALA A 27 -2.24 3.08 -6.17
CA ALA A 27 -2.80 1.72 -6.20
C ALA A 27 -1.73 0.64 -6.33
N ALA A 28 -0.63 0.91 -7.03
CA ALA A 28 0.45 -0.04 -7.24
C ALA A 28 1.20 -0.40 -5.95
N LEU A 29 1.33 0.51 -4.97
CA LEU A 29 2.17 0.30 -3.78
C LEU A 29 1.80 -0.93 -2.94
N GLY A 30 0.53 -1.30 -2.88
CA GLY A 30 0.06 -2.51 -2.20
C GLY A 30 -0.29 -3.67 -3.16
N SER A 31 0.08 -3.56 -4.44
CA SER A 31 -0.41 -4.45 -5.48
C SER A 31 0.40 -5.74 -5.61
N ARG A 32 -0.30 -6.81 -5.99
CA ARG A 32 0.26 -8.12 -6.40
C ARG A 32 0.68 -8.15 -7.88
N LEU A 33 0.29 -7.12 -8.64
CA LEU A 33 0.50 -7.06 -10.09
C LEU A 33 1.74 -6.26 -10.47
N TYR A 34 2.26 -5.45 -9.54
CA TYR A 34 3.42 -4.60 -9.74
C TYR A 34 4.58 -5.13 -8.93
N ARG A 35 5.78 -5.09 -9.50
CA ARG A 35 7.04 -5.17 -8.74
C ARG A 35 7.61 -3.76 -8.64
N LEU A 36 8.75 -3.65 -7.95
CA LEU A 36 9.44 -2.36 -7.82
C LEU A 36 9.83 -1.76 -9.18
N ARG A 37 10.12 -2.61 -10.18
CA ARG A 37 10.46 -2.15 -11.52
C ARG A 37 9.29 -1.42 -12.17
N GLU A 38 8.12 -2.04 -12.25
CA GLU A 38 6.94 -1.43 -12.87
C GLU A 38 6.50 -0.17 -12.11
N LEU A 39 6.70 -0.13 -10.78
CA LEU A 39 6.49 1.07 -9.98
C LEU A 39 7.45 2.22 -10.34
N ASN A 40 8.71 1.90 -10.68
CA ASN A 40 9.67 2.90 -11.16
C ASN A 40 9.30 3.37 -12.58
N GLU A 41 8.88 2.48 -13.46
CA GLU A 41 8.39 2.82 -14.81
C GLU A 41 7.17 3.77 -14.75
N LEU A 42 6.26 3.58 -13.79
CA LEU A 42 5.20 4.56 -13.50
C LEU A 42 5.77 5.92 -13.10
N GLY A 43 6.82 5.94 -12.26
CA GLY A 43 7.50 7.17 -11.86
C GLY A 43 8.14 7.91 -13.03
N GLU A 44 8.80 7.20 -13.95
CA GLU A 44 9.38 7.77 -15.16
C GLU A 44 8.31 8.42 -16.06
N ARG A 45 7.15 7.77 -16.19
CA ARG A 45 6.00 8.33 -16.95
C ARG A 45 5.45 9.59 -16.29
N ILE A 46 5.30 9.60 -14.95
CA ILE A 46 4.86 10.78 -14.19
C ILE A 46 5.83 11.95 -14.44
N GLU A 47 7.13 11.70 -14.36
CA GLU A 47 8.14 12.73 -14.64
C GLU A 47 8.07 13.22 -16.09
N ALA A 48 7.84 12.35 -17.07
CA ALA A 48 7.69 12.76 -18.47
C ALA A 48 6.50 13.71 -18.69
N HIS A 49 5.33 13.41 -18.11
CA HIS A 49 4.18 14.32 -18.21
C HIS A 49 4.41 15.63 -17.45
N LEU A 50 5.10 15.59 -16.32
CA LEU A 50 5.51 16.80 -15.61
C LEU A 50 6.44 17.66 -16.47
N GLN A 51 7.45 17.08 -17.11
CA GLN A 51 8.35 17.82 -18.01
C GLN A 51 7.54 18.49 -19.15
N GLY A 52 6.52 17.82 -19.67
CA GLY A 52 5.59 18.40 -20.65
C GLY A 52 4.87 19.66 -20.14
N LEU A 53 4.45 19.68 -18.87
CA LEU A 53 3.87 20.86 -18.23
C LEU A 53 4.89 22.00 -18.07
N LEU A 54 6.11 21.67 -17.67
CA LEU A 54 7.18 22.65 -17.39
C LEU A 54 7.76 23.33 -18.63
N VAL A 55 7.38 22.91 -19.85
CA VAL A 55 7.73 23.63 -21.10
C VAL A 55 6.98 24.96 -21.21
N ALA A 56 5.79 25.08 -20.60
CA ALA A 56 5.00 26.30 -20.65
C ALA A 56 5.62 27.43 -19.81
N PRO A 57 5.41 28.70 -20.19
CA PRO A 57 5.77 29.83 -19.35
C PRO A 57 5.10 29.71 -17.96
N ALA A 58 5.87 29.94 -16.89
CA ALA A 58 5.39 29.72 -15.51
C ALA A 58 4.07 30.44 -15.21
N ALA A 59 3.90 31.70 -15.66
CA ALA A 59 2.67 32.46 -15.43
C ALA A 59 1.42 31.79 -16.03
N GLU A 60 1.55 31.23 -17.22
CA GLU A 60 0.45 30.55 -17.91
C GLU A 60 0.19 29.15 -17.34
N LEU A 61 1.25 28.42 -16.98
CA LEU A 61 1.10 27.15 -16.28
C LEU A 61 0.33 27.36 -14.98
N ILE A 62 0.73 28.35 -14.17
CA ILE A 62 0.06 28.72 -12.92
C ILE A 62 -1.41 29.04 -13.19
N GLU A 63 -1.71 29.96 -14.10
CA GLU A 63 -3.09 30.33 -14.43
C GLU A 63 -3.95 29.11 -14.80
N ARG A 64 -3.36 28.14 -15.51
CA ARG A 64 -4.06 26.95 -15.99
C ARG A 64 -4.33 25.91 -14.89
N ILE A 65 -3.39 25.70 -13.96
CA ILE A 65 -3.46 24.58 -12.99
C ILE A 65 -3.87 25.01 -11.58
N ASP A 66 -3.78 26.29 -11.23
CA ASP A 66 -4.17 26.81 -9.90
C ASP A 66 -5.59 26.39 -9.49
N PRO A 67 -6.61 26.37 -10.37
CA PRO A 67 -7.96 25.92 -9.99
C PRO A 67 -8.01 24.46 -9.52
N ALA A 68 -7.14 23.59 -10.05
CA ALA A 68 -7.12 22.16 -9.74
C ALA A 68 -6.56 21.85 -8.33
N LEU A 69 -5.94 22.82 -7.66
CA LEU A 69 -5.55 22.66 -6.25
C LEU A 69 -6.73 22.43 -5.31
N ALA A 70 -7.93 22.91 -5.70
CA ALA A 70 -9.11 22.97 -4.86
C ALA A 70 -10.30 22.14 -5.38
N THR A 71 -10.13 21.28 -6.40
CA THR A 71 -11.24 20.51 -7.02
C THR A 71 -11.80 19.41 -6.11
N GLY A 72 -11.15 19.12 -4.99
CA GLY A 72 -11.55 18.08 -4.04
C GLY A 72 -11.07 16.68 -4.43
N ASP A 73 -10.70 16.47 -5.70
CA ASP A 73 -10.09 15.25 -6.21
C ASP A 73 -8.60 15.18 -5.82
N CYS A 74 -8.17 14.02 -5.33
CA CYS A 74 -6.80 13.85 -4.85
C CYS A 74 -5.75 13.76 -5.97
N ASP A 75 -6.11 13.24 -7.15
CA ASP A 75 -5.20 13.07 -8.27
C ASP A 75 -5.00 14.38 -9.02
N GLU A 76 -6.08 15.14 -9.22
CA GLU A 76 -5.99 16.48 -9.80
C GLU A 76 -5.24 17.46 -8.90
N ALA A 77 -5.54 17.45 -7.59
CA ALA A 77 -4.83 18.29 -6.62
C ALA A 77 -3.35 17.94 -6.53
N PHE A 78 -3.00 16.65 -6.57
CA PHE A 78 -1.60 16.21 -6.69
C PHE A 78 -0.97 16.78 -7.96
N ALA A 79 -1.62 16.61 -9.12
CA ALA A 79 -1.03 16.99 -10.39
C ALA A 79 -0.74 18.49 -10.48
N ALA A 80 -1.69 19.32 -10.03
CA ALA A 80 -1.52 20.76 -9.96
C ALA A 80 -0.40 21.16 -8.99
N ALA A 81 -0.45 20.65 -7.75
CA ALA A 81 0.54 21.02 -6.73
C ALA A 81 1.95 20.54 -7.10
N TYR A 82 2.09 19.33 -7.63
CA TYR A 82 3.39 18.78 -8.00
C TYR A 82 4.01 19.60 -9.15
N ALA A 83 3.22 20.00 -10.15
CA ALA A 83 3.70 20.88 -11.21
C ALA A 83 4.13 22.26 -10.68
N LEU A 84 3.35 22.88 -9.77
CA LEU A 84 3.71 24.16 -9.15
C LEU A 84 4.97 24.08 -8.30
N LEU A 85 5.10 23.05 -7.44
CA LEU A 85 6.29 22.85 -6.61
C LEU A 85 7.54 22.61 -7.45
N ARG A 86 7.39 22.00 -8.64
CA ARG A 86 8.50 21.69 -9.55
C ARG A 86 8.94 22.88 -10.42
N LEU A 87 8.25 24.01 -10.37
CA LEU A 87 8.78 25.30 -10.84
C LEU A 87 9.95 25.81 -9.98
N ALA A 88 10.10 25.28 -8.75
CA ALA A 88 11.09 25.74 -7.77
C ALA A 88 11.01 27.25 -7.49
N ASP A 89 9.81 27.82 -7.58
CA ASP A 89 9.50 29.22 -7.30
C ASP A 89 8.81 29.36 -5.94
N ALA A 90 9.20 30.39 -5.18
CA ALA A 90 8.66 30.63 -3.84
C ALA A 90 7.18 31.04 -3.88
N GLY A 91 6.76 31.81 -4.89
CA GLY A 91 5.36 32.22 -5.03
C GLY A 91 4.43 31.05 -5.37
N ALA A 92 4.82 30.20 -6.30
CA ALA A 92 4.11 28.96 -6.63
C ALA A 92 4.08 27.99 -5.44
N THR A 93 5.20 27.83 -4.72
CA THR A 93 5.24 27.00 -3.52
C THR A 93 4.29 27.52 -2.43
N GLN A 94 4.29 28.85 -2.21
CA GLN A 94 3.42 29.47 -1.22
C GLN A 94 1.93 29.23 -1.52
N ARG A 95 1.52 29.23 -2.79
CA ARG A 95 0.14 28.89 -3.19
C ARG A 95 -0.25 27.49 -2.73
N VAL A 96 0.61 26.50 -3.00
CA VAL A 96 0.39 25.11 -2.59
C VAL A 96 0.30 24.98 -1.06
N VAL A 97 1.19 25.64 -0.31
CA VAL A 97 1.19 25.60 1.16
C VAL A 97 -0.07 26.26 1.76
N VAL A 98 -0.52 27.36 1.17
CA VAL A 98 -1.76 28.04 1.60
C VAL A 98 -2.97 27.14 1.37
N GLU A 99 -3.07 26.50 0.20
CA GLU A 99 -4.17 25.57 -0.09
C GLU A 99 -4.09 24.33 0.81
N PHE A 100 -2.90 23.78 1.06
CA PHE A 100 -2.71 22.65 1.98
C PHE A 100 -3.25 22.96 3.39
N SER A 101 -3.07 24.19 3.86
CA SER A 101 -3.53 24.62 5.19
C SER A 101 -5.06 24.72 5.30
N ARG A 102 -5.76 24.93 4.17
CA ARG A 102 -7.20 25.14 4.11
C ARG A 102 -7.96 23.87 3.71
N ALA A 103 -7.33 23.01 2.91
CA ALA A 103 -7.94 21.83 2.33
C ALA A 103 -8.45 20.81 3.36
N GLY A 104 -9.26 19.88 2.85
CA GLY A 104 -9.72 18.67 3.52
C GLY A 104 -9.96 17.58 2.47
N GLY A 105 -10.32 16.36 2.92
CA GLY A 105 -10.69 15.26 2.03
C GLY A 105 -9.62 14.92 0.97
N GLY A 106 -10.07 14.66 -0.26
CA GLY A 106 -9.20 14.28 -1.38
C GLY A 106 -8.17 15.36 -1.73
N ALA A 107 -8.54 16.64 -1.74
CA ALA A 107 -7.60 17.74 -1.99
C ALA A 107 -6.43 17.73 -0.99
N LEU A 108 -6.69 17.60 0.32
CA LEU A 108 -5.60 17.52 1.31
C LEU A 108 -4.68 16.31 1.06
N THR A 109 -5.26 15.19 0.64
CA THR A 109 -4.51 13.97 0.29
C THR A 109 -3.57 14.22 -0.91
N GLY A 110 -4.09 14.83 -1.99
CA GLY A 110 -3.29 15.17 -3.17
C GLY A 110 -2.17 16.18 -2.89
N LEU A 111 -2.46 17.22 -2.10
CA LEU A 111 -1.47 18.23 -1.71
C LEU A 111 -0.37 17.64 -0.81
N ARG A 112 -0.74 16.79 0.16
CA ARG A 112 0.20 16.03 1.00
C ARG A 112 1.13 15.16 0.15
N ASP A 113 0.57 14.48 -0.84
CA ASP A 113 1.35 13.65 -1.75
C ASP A 113 2.32 14.51 -2.57
N ALA A 114 1.86 15.60 -3.19
CA ALA A 114 2.72 16.47 -3.98
C ALA A 114 3.90 17.01 -3.16
N LEU A 115 3.63 17.46 -1.94
CA LEU A 115 4.66 17.91 -0.99
C LEU A 115 5.59 16.77 -0.53
N SER A 116 5.12 15.53 -0.51
CA SER A 116 5.94 14.37 -0.13
C SER A 116 6.97 13.96 -1.20
N PHE A 117 6.73 14.30 -2.47
CA PHE A 117 7.62 13.93 -3.59
C PHE A 117 8.34 15.12 -4.24
N ALA A 118 7.96 16.35 -3.90
CA ALA A 118 8.68 17.55 -4.35
C ALA A 118 9.89 17.89 -3.44
N PRO A 119 10.90 18.61 -3.94
CA PRO A 119 12.03 19.08 -3.12
C PRO A 119 11.57 19.96 -1.93
N PRO A 120 11.97 19.66 -0.68
CA PRO A 120 11.38 20.26 0.52
C PRO A 120 11.89 21.66 0.90
N ALA A 121 12.91 22.16 0.20
CA ALA A 121 13.66 23.35 0.63
C ALA A 121 12.79 24.62 0.83
N LEU A 122 11.69 24.75 0.07
CA LEU A 122 10.83 25.93 0.09
C LEU A 122 9.58 25.80 0.98
N PHE A 123 9.33 24.65 1.61
CA PHE A 123 8.12 24.44 2.42
C PHE A 123 8.34 23.68 3.74
N VAL A 124 9.58 23.29 4.04
CA VAL A 124 9.88 22.47 5.24
C VAL A 124 9.49 23.18 6.54
N ALA A 125 9.75 24.48 6.65
CA ALA A 125 9.44 25.26 7.85
C ALA A 125 7.93 25.34 8.08
N GLU A 126 7.17 25.47 7.00
CA GLU A 126 5.72 25.52 6.98
C GLU A 126 5.13 24.15 7.34
N MET A 127 5.74 23.05 6.91
CA MET A 127 5.32 21.70 7.34
C MET A 127 5.61 21.43 8.81
N GLN A 128 6.76 21.90 9.33
CA GLN A 128 7.07 21.82 10.75
C GLN A 128 6.07 22.64 11.58
N SER A 129 5.73 23.85 11.12
CA SER A 129 4.71 24.70 11.73
C SER A 129 3.32 24.05 11.69
N ALA A 130 2.94 23.49 10.53
CA ALA A 130 1.66 22.81 10.34
C ALA A 130 1.52 21.58 11.24
N LEU A 131 2.58 20.77 11.39
CA LEU A 131 2.61 19.67 12.36
C LEU A 131 2.32 20.22 13.76
N ALA A 132 3.02 21.28 14.18
CA ALA A 132 2.92 21.83 15.52
C ALA A 132 1.56 22.47 15.83
N GLN A 133 0.97 23.20 14.88
CA GLN A 133 -0.11 24.16 15.17
C GLN A 133 -1.42 23.93 14.39
N ALA A 134 -1.40 23.18 13.28
CA ALA A 134 -2.60 23.04 12.45
C ALA A 134 -3.66 22.13 13.08
N LYS A 135 -4.87 22.15 12.51
CA LYS A 135 -5.95 21.21 12.83
C LYS A 135 -5.46 19.75 12.66
N PRO A 136 -6.00 18.78 13.42
CA PRO A 136 -5.44 17.42 13.49
C PRO A 136 -5.20 16.74 12.15
N ALA A 137 -6.15 16.80 11.21
CA ALA A 137 -5.99 16.23 9.87
C ALA A 137 -4.82 16.85 9.08
N THR A 138 -4.68 18.18 9.10
CA THR A 138 -3.57 18.89 8.43
C THR A 138 -2.24 18.62 9.14
N ALA A 139 -2.23 18.53 10.47
CA ALA A 139 -1.03 18.19 11.24
C ALA A 139 -0.56 16.76 10.96
N ALA A 140 -1.48 15.78 10.85
CA ALA A 140 -1.15 14.41 10.47
C ALA A 140 -0.65 14.33 9.01
N ALA A 141 -1.25 15.10 8.09
CA ALA A 141 -0.74 15.22 6.72
C ALA A 141 0.68 15.83 6.69
N ALA A 142 0.95 16.87 7.48
CA ALA A 142 2.28 17.46 7.59
C ALA A 142 3.30 16.48 8.19
N ALA A 143 2.89 15.67 9.18
CA ALA A 143 3.72 14.59 9.71
C ALA A 143 4.14 13.61 8.61
N VAL A 144 3.22 13.25 7.71
CA VAL A 144 3.51 12.39 6.57
C VAL A 144 4.51 13.03 5.60
N VAL A 145 4.32 14.29 5.24
CA VAL A 145 5.26 15.01 4.38
C VAL A 145 6.67 14.98 5.00
N LEU A 146 6.78 15.34 6.27
CA LEU A 146 8.04 15.32 7.01
C LEU A 146 8.63 13.90 7.08
N ALA A 147 7.80 12.87 7.30
CA ALA A 147 8.25 11.48 7.38
C ALA A 147 8.81 10.97 6.04
N ASN A 148 8.12 11.25 4.92
CA ASN A 148 8.56 10.90 3.58
C ASN A 148 9.90 11.57 3.23
N HIS A 149 10.14 12.80 3.72
CA HIS A 149 11.41 13.51 3.60
C HIS A 149 12.47 13.12 4.64
N ARG A 150 12.14 12.24 5.59
CA ARG A 150 13.01 11.85 6.73
C ARG A 150 13.40 13.03 7.64
N LEU A 151 12.47 13.97 7.81
CA LEU A 151 12.59 15.17 8.62
C LEU A 151 11.64 15.18 9.82
N LEU A 152 10.84 14.11 10.01
CA LEU A 152 9.94 13.97 11.15
C LEU A 152 10.71 13.54 12.40
N ASP A 153 10.58 14.31 13.47
CA ASP A 153 11.02 13.89 14.80
C ASP A 153 10.03 12.89 15.41
N ALA A 154 10.49 11.65 15.58
CA ALA A 154 9.73 10.57 16.21
C ALA A 154 9.31 10.90 17.65
N SER A 155 10.07 11.75 18.35
CA SER A 155 9.83 12.15 19.75
C SER A 155 8.85 13.33 19.88
N SER A 156 8.31 13.83 18.76
CA SER A 156 7.34 14.92 18.76
C SER A 156 6.12 14.61 19.65
N SER A 157 5.89 15.43 20.67
CA SER A 157 4.70 15.34 21.54
C SER A 157 3.42 15.53 20.75
N ARG A 158 3.46 16.33 19.69
CA ARG A 158 2.34 16.53 18.78
C ARG A 158 2.05 15.29 17.95
N LEU A 159 3.07 14.58 17.48
CA LEU A 159 2.91 13.28 16.84
C LEU A 159 2.34 12.24 17.82
N ALA A 160 2.81 12.23 19.07
CA ALA A 160 2.26 11.36 20.12
C ALA A 160 0.76 11.63 20.36
N ALA A 161 0.34 12.90 20.41
CA ALA A 161 -1.08 13.24 20.53
C ALA A 161 -1.89 12.82 19.28
N LEU A 162 -1.32 12.89 18.08
CA LEU A 162 -2.01 12.52 16.85
C LEU A 162 -2.24 11.01 16.71
N VAL A 163 -1.32 10.16 17.19
CA VAL A 163 -1.51 8.69 17.15
C VAL A 163 -2.60 8.19 18.10
N GLU A 164 -2.99 9.01 19.08
CA GLU A 164 -4.06 8.76 20.05
C GLU A 164 -5.33 9.59 19.76
N HIS A 165 -5.39 10.25 18.61
CA HIS A 165 -6.51 11.11 18.26
C HIS A 165 -7.82 10.32 18.04
N ASP A 166 -8.95 10.85 18.50
CA ASP A 166 -10.26 10.18 18.43
C ASP A 166 -10.74 9.90 17.00
N ASP A 167 -10.38 10.78 16.05
CA ASP A 167 -10.60 10.52 14.62
C ASP A 167 -9.62 9.44 14.12
N ALA A 168 -10.17 8.26 13.81
CA ALA A 168 -9.40 7.10 13.38
C ALA A 168 -8.61 7.32 12.08
N HIS A 169 -9.09 8.16 11.16
CA HIS A 169 -8.35 8.48 9.94
C HIS A 169 -7.10 9.32 10.26
N VAL A 170 -7.25 10.32 11.14
CA VAL A 170 -6.12 11.12 11.64
C VAL A 170 -5.11 10.24 12.36
N ALA A 171 -5.58 9.38 13.28
CA ALA A 171 -4.71 8.47 14.02
C ALA A 171 -4.00 7.48 13.09
N ALA A 172 -4.71 6.85 12.15
CA ALA A 172 -4.12 5.90 11.21
C ALA A 172 -3.01 6.55 10.37
N LEU A 173 -3.22 7.79 9.91
CA LEU A 173 -2.22 8.54 9.17
C LEU A 173 -1.00 8.89 10.04
N ALA A 174 -1.23 9.31 11.28
CA ALA A 174 -0.16 9.57 12.25
C ALA A 174 0.64 8.30 12.59
N TRP A 175 -0.01 7.14 12.69
CA TRP A 175 0.65 5.86 12.90
C TRP A 175 1.55 5.47 11.73
N ARG A 176 1.12 5.71 10.48
CA ARG A 176 1.96 5.52 9.29
C ARG A 176 3.19 6.44 9.33
N ALA A 177 3.01 7.72 9.68
CA ALA A 177 4.10 8.68 9.80
C ALA A 177 5.09 8.31 10.91
N ALA A 178 4.58 7.92 12.08
CA ALA A 178 5.38 7.43 13.20
C ALA A 178 6.19 6.19 12.80
N ALA A 179 5.59 5.22 12.12
CA ALA A 179 6.29 4.03 11.64
C ALA A 179 7.48 4.37 10.73
N ALA A 180 7.32 5.32 9.82
CA ALA A 180 8.39 5.76 8.92
C ALA A 180 9.54 6.46 9.68
N ALA A 181 9.22 7.27 10.69
CA ALA A 181 10.23 7.90 11.55
C ALA A 181 10.93 6.88 12.46
N ASP A 182 10.18 5.97 13.09
CA ASP A 182 10.68 4.96 14.03
C ASP A 182 11.54 3.90 13.34
N ALA A 183 11.25 3.56 12.08
CA ALA A 183 12.03 2.61 11.29
C ALA A 183 13.44 3.12 10.93
N LEU A 184 13.63 4.45 10.90
CA LEU A 184 14.91 5.09 10.61
C LEU A 184 15.67 5.52 11.88
N GLY A 185 14.99 5.53 13.04
CA GLY A 185 15.59 5.87 14.32
C GLY A 185 16.53 4.77 14.85
N ALA A 186 17.58 5.20 15.57
CA ALA A 186 18.42 4.27 16.32
C ALA A 186 17.60 3.60 17.44
N ALA A 187 17.94 2.35 17.80
CA ALA A 187 17.21 1.53 18.78
C ALA A 187 16.86 2.20 20.14
N PRO A 188 17.63 3.16 20.71
CA PRO A 188 17.23 3.80 21.97
C PRO A 188 16.18 4.92 21.83
N THR A 189 15.77 5.32 20.62
CA THR A 189 14.83 6.45 20.40
C THR A 189 13.46 6.04 19.88
N ARG A 190 13.13 4.74 19.84
CA ARG A 190 11.76 4.31 19.47
C ARG A 190 10.80 4.75 20.57
N ALA A 191 9.93 5.70 20.24
CA ALA A 191 8.94 6.19 21.18
C ALA A 191 8.04 5.04 21.63
N ALA A 192 7.69 4.99 22.92
CA ALA A 192 6.66 4.09 23.39
C ALA A 192 5.33 4.53 22.75
N ARG A 193 4.70 3.63 21.98
CA ARG A 193 3.41 3.88 21.35
C ARG A 193 2.32 2.98 21.96
N PRO A 194 1.05 3.41 21.99
CA PRO A 194 -0.04 2.66 22.59
C PRO A 194 -0.60 1.57 21.64
N TYR A 195 0.26 0.64 21.19
CA TYR A 195 -0.10 -0.42 20.24
C TYR A 195 -1.33 -1.24 20.69
N ALA A 196 -1.41 -1.59 21.98
CA ALA A 196 -2.51 -2.40 22.49
C ALA A 196 -3.87 -1.68 22.39
N ALA A 197 -3.90 -0.36 22.61
CA ALA A 197 -5.13 0.42 22.46
C ALA A 197 -5.51 0.55 20.98
N ALA A 198 -4.54 0.87 20.11
CA ALA A 198 -4.79 1.02 18.68
C ALA A 198 -5.25 -0.29 18.01
N LEU A 199 -4.75 -1.45 18.45
CA LEU A 199 -5.17 -2.77 17.95
C LEU A 199 -6.54 -3.24 18.45
N LYS A 200 -7.09 -2.57 19.46
CA LYS A 200 -8.45 -2.83 19.97
C LYS A 200 -9.48 -1.83 19.45
N HIS A 201 -9.05 -0.85 18.65
CA HIS A 201 -9.93 0.17 18.09
C HIS A 201 -10.88 -0.43 17.04
N ASP A 202 -12.09 0.10 16.93
CA ASP A 202 -13.13 -0.42 16.02
C ASP A 202 -12.80 -0.22 14.53
N ASP A 203 -12.08 0.87 14.22
CA ASP A 203 -11.62 1.18 12.86
C ASP A 203 -10.50 0.24 12.36
N ALA A 204 -10.75 -0.41 11.23
CA ALA A 204 -9.84 -1.37 10.62
C ALA A 204 -8.54 -0.74 10.06
N ALA A 205 -8.61 0.49 9.54
CA ALA A 205 -7.45 1.17 8.97
C ALA A 205 -6.46 1.58 10.07
N LEU A 206 -6.96 2.03 11.23
CA LEU A 206 -6.15 2.31 12.41
C LEU A 206 -5.48 1.05 12.96
N ARG A 207 -6.24 -0.06 13.13
CA ARG A 207 -5.64 -1.34 13.55
C ARG A 207 -4.54 -1.77 12.58
N ARG A 208 -4.77 -1.63 11.28
CA ARG A 208 -3.80 -1.96 10.23
C ARG A 208 -2.54 -1.10 10.33
N ALA A 209 -2.70 0.21 10.45
CA ALA A 209 -1.58 1.13 10.62
C ALA A 209 -0.76 0.80 11.89
N ALA A 210 -1.43 0.43 12.99
CA ALA A 210 -0.79 0.12 14.26
C ALA A 210 0.04 -1.18 14.22
N TRP A 211 -0.50 -2.31 13.72
CA TRP A 211 0.31 -3.53 13.64
C TRP A 211 1.42 -3.40 12.59
N TRP A 212 1.17 -2.66 11.50
CA TRP A 212 2.19 -2.37 10.50
C TRP A 212 3.33 -1.54 11.12
N ALA A 213 3.00 -0.51 11.90
CA ALA A 213 3.99 0.26 12.66
C ALA A 213 4.77 -0.61 13.64
N ALA A 214 4.09 -1.54 14.33
CA ALA A 214 4.75 -2.47 15.24
C ALA A 214 5.72 -3.41 14.50
N ALA A 215 5.35 -3.87 13.30
CA ALA A 215 6.19 -4.70 12.45
C ALA A 215 7.51 -3.98 12.09
N TRP A 216 7.39 -2.79 11.49
CA TRP A 216 8.55 -2.00 11.08
C TRP A 216 9.38 -1.48 12.28
N GLY A 217 8.73 -1.25 13.41
CA GLY A 217 9.37 -0.87 14.68
C GLY A 217 9.95 -2.05 15.48
N GLY A 218 9.88 -3.30 15.00
CA GLY A 218 10.46 -4.44 15.72
C GLY A 218 9.79 -4.80 17.05
N HIS A 219 8.52 -4.43 17.24
CA HIS A 219 7.81 -4.62 18.50
C HIS A 219 7.20 -6.01 18.62
N ALA A 220 8.01 -6.99 19.04
CA ALA A 220 7.64 -8.41 19.13
C ALA A 220 6.37 -8.70 19.96
N ALA A 221 6.05 -7.84 20.93
CA ALA A 221 4.84 -7.94 21.76
C ALA A 221 3.53 -7.81 20.97
N VAL A 222 3.57 -7.39 19.71
CA VAL A 222 2.39 -7.34 18.83
C VAL A 222 1.85 -8.72 18.47
N LEU A 223 2.70 -9.76 18.37
CA LEU A 223 2.29 -11.08 17.89
C LEU A 223 1.26 -11.77 18.80
N PRO A 224 1.43 -11.83 20.13
CA PRO A 224 0.40 -12.34 21.03
C PRO A 224 -0.97 -11.64 20.84
N LEU A 225 -0.97 -10.32 20.68
CA LEU A 225 -2.19 -9.54 20.45
C LEU A 225 -2.85 -9.88 19.12
N LEU A 226 -2.07 -10.03 18.05
CA LEU A 226 -2.60 -10.46 16.76
C LEU A 226 -3.25 -11.84 16.86
N ARG A 227 -2.59 -12.81 17.52
CA ARG A 227 -3.15 -14.16 17.74
C ARG A 227 -4.45 -14.14 18.55
N GLU A 228 -4.51 -13.34 19.60
CA GLU A 228 -5.72 -13.17 20.43
C GLU A 228 -6.88 -12.62 19.58
N ARG A 229 -6.65 -11.46 18.95
CA ARG A 229 -7.64 -10.75 18.13
C ARG A 229 -8.12 -11.57 16.92
N SER A 230 -7.23 -12.33 16.27
CA SER A 230 -7.65 -13.21 15.18
C SER A 230 -8.60 -14.31 15.66
N ARG A 231 -8.44 -14.84 16.88
CA ARG A 231 -9.40 -15.83 17.46
C ARG A 231 -10.76 -15.22 17.76
N GLU A 232 -10.81 -13.92 18.00
CA GLU A 232 -12.06 -13.16 18.16
C GLU A 232 -12.72 -12.80 16.81
N GLY A 233 -12.12 -13.22 15.68
CA GLY A 233 -12.64 -12.97 14.34
C GLY A 233 -12.16 -11.67 13.68
N ASP A 234 -11.17 -10.99 14.25
CA ASP A 234 -10.62 -9.76 13.66
C ASP A 234 -9.77 -10.07 12.41
N GLY A 235 -10.34 -9.84 11.23
CA GLY A 235 -9.68 -10.06 9.94
C GLY A 235 -8.39 -9.24 9.75
N VAL A 236 -8.32 -8.04 10.32
CA VAL A 236 -7.10 -7.20 10.26
C VAL A 236 -5.99 -7.81 11.10
N ALA A 237 -6.33 -8.39 12.25
CA ALA A 237 -5.36 -9.11 13.07
C ALA A 237 -4.89 -10.39 12.37
N LEU A 238 -5.80 -11.11 11.69
CA LEU A 238 -5.46 -12.31 10.92
C LEU A 238 -4.53 -11.98 9.74
N GLU A 239 -4.73 -10.85 9.06
CA GLU A 239 -3.79 -10.34 8.07
C GLU A 239 -2.40 -10.09 8.67
N GLY A 240 -2.34 -9.39 9.80
CA GLY A 240 -1.07 -9.15 10.51
C GLY A 240 -0.39 -10.45 10.94
N LEU A 241 -1.15 -11.44 11.42
CA LEU A 241 -0.67 -12.78 11.75
C LEU A 241 -0.19 -13.54 10.51
N ALA A 242 -0.85 -13.39 9.36
CA ALA A 242 -0.39 -13.98 8.11
C ALA A 242 0.97 -13.40 7.68
N VAL A 243 1.18 -12.10 7.90
CA VAL A 243 2.46 -11.44 7.56
C VAL A 243 3.58 -11.79 8.53
N LEU A 244 3.33 -11.69 9.85
CA LEU A 244 4.36 -11.77 10.89
C LEU A 244 4.48 -13.14 11.56
N GLY A 245 3.45 -13.97 11.47
CA GLY A 245 3.39 -15.28 12.10
C GLY A 245 4.52 -16.20 11.63
N ALA A 246 5.04 -16.98 12.56
CA ALA A 246 6.10 -17.94 12.28
C ALA A 246 5.51 -19.30 11.86
N ALA A 247 6.36 -20.28 11.58
CA ALA A 247 5.91 -21.60 11.13
C ALA A 247 5.05 -22.32 12.18
N GLU A 248 5.22 -22.00 13.47
CA GLU A 248 4.44 -22.59 14.56
C GLU A 248 2.99 -22.09 14.60
N ASP A 249 2.71 -20.94 13.96
CA ASP A 249 1.36 -20.38 13.83
C ASP A 249 0.52 -21.11 12.76
N ALA A 250 1.13 -22.05 12.04
CA ALA A 250 0.54 -22.84 10.97
C ALA A 250 -0.85 -23.41 11.30
N PRO A 251 -1.01 -24.22 12.36
CA PRO A 251 -2.31 -24.80 12.69
C PRO A 251 -3.35 -23.74 13.06
N LEU A 252 -2.92 -22.66 13.73
CA LEU A 252 -3.79 -21.56 14.12
C LEU A 252 -4.31 -20.82 12.89
N VAL A 253 -3.43 -20.42 11.97
CA VAL A 253 -3.82 -19.75 10.71
C VAL A 253 -4.77 -20.64 9.90
N GLN A 254 -4.47 -21.94 9.79
CA GLN A 254 -5.34 -22.88 9.09
C GLN A 254 -6.74 -22.95 9.71
N GLN A 255 -6.83 -23.06 11.03
CA GLN A 255 -8.11 -23.08 11.75
C GLN A 255 -8.90 -21.78 11.51
N LEU A 256 -8.25 -20.63 11.62
CA LEU A 256 -8.90 -19.32 11.50
C LEU A 256 -9.39 -19.05 10.08
N VAL A 257 -8.59 -19.41 9.07
CA VAL A 257 -8.98 -19.28 7.66
C VAL A 257 -10.24 -20.10 7.36
N LEU A 258 -10.37 -21.32 7.90
CA LEU A 258 -11.56 -22.14 7.68
C LEU A 258 -12.84 -21.52 8.29
N ALA A 259 -12.73 -20.65 9.28
CA ALA A 259 -13.85 -19.95 9.90
C ALA A 259 -14.32 -18.71 9.11
N LEU A 260 -13.49 -18.18 8.20
CA LEU A 260 -13.87 -17.05 7.35
C LEU A 260 -15.00 -17.45 6.40
N GLN A 261 -15.95 -16.57 6.15
CA GLN A 261 -17.06 -16.86 5.22
C GLN A 261 -16.65 -16.72 3.75
N ASP A 262 -15.85 -15.70 3.45
CA ASP A 262 -15.42 -15.39 2.09
C ASP A 262 -14.24 -16.27 1.65
N GLY A 263 -14.48 -17.10 0.64
CA GLY A 263 -13.49 -18.01 0.06
C GLY A 263 -12.30 -17.30 -0.60
N ALA A 264 -12.49 -16.12 -1.19
CA ALA A 264 -11.40 -15.36 -1.77
C ALA A 264 -10.47 -14.83 -0.68
N VAL A 265 -11.04 -14.32 0.42
CA VAL A 265 -10.28 -13.88 1.60
C VAL A 265 -9.51 -15.06 2.22
N ARG A 266 -10.09 -16.27 2.26
CA ARG A 266 -9.37 -17.48 2.69
C ARG A 266 -8.09 -17.71 1.88
N CYS A 267 -8.22 -17.73 0.56
CA CYS A 267 -7.11 -17.94 -0.36
C CYS A 267 -6.07 -16.84 -0.24
N GLU A 268 -6.49 -15.58 -0.09
CA GLU A 268 -5.60 -14.44 0.12
C GLU A 268 -4.77 -14.55 1.40
N VAL A 269 -5.39 -14.86 2.54
CA VAL A 269 -4.69 -15.02 3.82
C VAL A 269 -3.67 -16.16 3.73
N LEU A 270 -4.03 -17.30 3.11
CA LEU A 270 -3.09 -18.40 2.89
C LEU A 270 -1.95 -18.02 1.94
N ALA A 271 -2.25 -17.29 0.87
CA ALA A 271 -1.25 -16.82 -0.08
C ALA A 271 -0.23 -15.88 0.57
N ARG A 272 -0.73 -14.98 1.42
CA ARG A 272 0.10 -14.04 2.17
C ARG A 272 0.91 -14.70 3.29
N TYR A 273 0.33 -15.69 3.96
CA TYR A 273 1.04 -16.52 4.93
C TYR A 273 2.11 -17.40 4.27
N GLY A 274 1.90 -17.86 3.04
CA GLY A 274 2.91 -18.47 2.18
C GLY A 274 3.39 -19.86 2.62
N HIS A 275 2.81 -20.46 3.64
CA HIS A 275 3.25 -21.75 4.15
C HIS A 275 2.72 -22.92 3.28
N PRO A 276 3.56 -23.93 2.95
CA PRO A 276 3.18 -25.07 2.10
C PRO A 276 1.98 -25.89 2.55
N MET A 277 1.54 -25.81 3.82
CA MET A 277 0.36 -26.56 4.27
C MET A 277 -0.90 -26.16 3.49
N ALA A 278 -0.90 -24.93 2.96
CA ALA A 278 -2.00 -24.39 2.18
C ALA A 278 -2.22 -25.16 0.88
N LEU A 279 -1.16 -25.73 0.27
CA LEU A 279 -1.21 -26.28 -1.09
C LEU A 279 -2.29 -27.35 -1.27
N ASN A 280 -2.43 -28.27 -0.32
CA ASN A 280 -3.45 -29.31 -0.37
C ASN A 280 -4.87 -28.75 -0.18
N ALA A 281 -5.04 -27.71 0.65
CA ALA A 281 -6.34 -27.05 0.82
C ALA A 281 -6.72 -26.28 -0.44
N LEU A 282 -5.79 -25.51 -1.00
CA LEU A 282 -5.96 -24.77 -2.25
C LEU A 282 -6.35 -25.71 -3.39
N LEU A 283 -5.63 -26.83 -3.57
CA LEU A 283 -5.96 -27.82 -4.61
C LEU A 283 -7.38 -28.37 -4.46
N ARG A 284 -7.83 -28.66 -3.22
CA ARG A 284 -9.22 -29.09 -2.97
C ARG A 284 -10.25 -28.01 -3.27
N TRP A 285 -9.89 -26.74 -3.13
CA TRP A 285 -10.77 -25.60 -3.39
C TRP A 285 -10.83 -25.20 -4.87
N MET A 286 -10.01 -25.78 -5.72
CA MET A 286 -10.09 -25.63 -7.19
C MET A 286 -11.27 -26.41 -7.80
N ASP A 287 -12.41 -26.47 -7.11
CA ASP A 287 -13.61 -27.17 -7.55
C ASP A 287 -14.38 -26.31 -8.58
N PRO A 288 -14.57 -26.78 -9.83
CA PRO A 288 -15.30 -26.02 -10.86
C PRO A 288 -16.78 -25.76 -10.49
N ALA A 289 -17.34 -26.46 -9.50
CA ALA A 289 -18.67 -26.17 -8.96
C ALA A 289 -18.73 -24.86 -8.16
N ALA A 290 -17.59 -24.36 -7.67
CA ALA A 290 -17.46 -23.11 -6.93
C ALA A 290 -16.47 -22.16 -7.64
N PRO A 291 -16.82 -21.59 -8.80
CA PRO A 291 -15.86 -20.96 -9.71
C PRO A 291 -15.12 -19.76 -9.12
N ALA A 292 -15.74 -18.96 -8.26
CA ALA A 292 -15.09 -17.84 -7.59
C ALA A 292 -14.00 -18.32 -6.60
N LEU A 293 -14.30 -19.33 -5.78
CA LEU A 293 -13.34 -19.94 -4.87
C LEU A 293 -12.23 -20.66 -5.64
N ALA A 294 -12.57 -21.36 -6.72
CA ALA A 294 -11.60 -22.06 -7.55
C ALA A 294 -10.59 -21.10 -8.20
N ALA A 295 -11.07 -19.98 -8.75
CA ALA A 295 -10.20 -18.95 -9.29
C ALA A 295 -9.24 -18.38 -8.22
N ALA A 296 -9.77 -18.00 -7.05
CA ALA A 296 -8.97 -17.48 -5.95
C ALA A 296 -7.94 -18.53 -5.45
N ALA A 297 -8.32 -19.81 -5.39
CA ALA A 297 -7.42 -20.88 -5.02
C ALA A 297 -6.30 -21.11 -6.05
N GLY A 298 -6.62 -21.01 -7.34
CA GLY A 298 -5.65 -21.04 -8.45
C GLY A 298 -4.65 -19.89 -8.39
N GLU A 299 -5.12 -18.68 -8.11
CA GLU A 299 -4.26 -17.50 -7.92
C GLU A 299 -3.35 -17.65 -6.70
N ALA A 300 -3.89 -18.09 -5.56
CA ALA A 300 -3.11 -18.36 -4.36
C ALA A 300 -2.06 -19.46 -4.59
N PHE A 301 -2.42 -20.55 -5.29
CA PHE A 301 -1.50 -21.62 -5.63
C PHE A 301 -0.37 -21.11 -6.54
N THR A 302 -0.72 -20.37 -7.59
CA THR A 302 0.26 -19.72 -8.49
C THR A 302 1.18 -18.81 -7.69
N ARG A 303 0.63 -18.07 -6.72
CA ARG A 303 1.41 -17.17 -5.87
C ARG A 303 2.35 -17.91 -4.93
N LEU A 304 1.97 -19.03 -4.31
CA LEU A 304 2.92 -19.79 -3.49
C LEU A 304 4.01 -20.41 -4.36
N THR A 305 3.61 -21.09 -5.44
CA THR A 305 4.46 -22.01 -6.19
C THR A 305 5.27 -21.33 -7.29
N GLY A 306 4.85 -20.16 -7.77
CA GLY A 306 5.42 -19.49 -8.94
C GLY A 306 5.02 -20.12 -10.27
N HIS A 307 4.20 -21.17 -10.26
CA HIS A 307 3.75 -21.85 -11.47
C HIS A 307 2.33 -21.44 -11.82
N ASP A 308 2.17 -20.86 -13.00
CA ASP A 308 0.85 -20.51 -13.56
C ASP A 308 0.01 -21.78 -13.77
N VAL A 309 -1.15 -21.83 -13.13
CA VAL A 309 -2.13 -22.90 -13.29
C VAL A 309 -3.42 -22.42 -13.96
N ARG A 310 -3.45 -21.23 -14.56
CA ARG A 310 -4.65 -20.77 -15.29
C ARG A 310 -4.97 -21.71 -16.45
N GLY A 311 -6.22 -22.14 -16.49
CA GLY A 311 -6.81 -22.96 -17.56
C GLY A 311 -7.78 -22.13 -18.39
N GLU A 312 -9.07 -22.30 -18.16
CA GLU A 312 -10.14 -21.68 -18.93
C GLU A 312 -10.60 -20.35 -18.32
N ARG A 313 -10.89 -19.36 -19.17
CA ARG A 313 -11.53 -18.12 -18.75
C ARG A 313 -13.05 -18.29 -18.72
N ARG A 314 -13.69 -18.00 -17.58
CA ARG A 314 -15.12 -18.17 -17.37
C ARG A 314 -15.73 -16.94 -16.72
N THR A 315 -16.90 -16.51 -17.23
CA THR A 315 -17.73 -15.49 -16.57
C THR A 315 -18.42 -16.11 -15.36
N LEU A 316 -18.31 -15.46 -14.20
CA LEU A 316 -18.96 -15.92 -12.98
C LEU A 316 -20.49 -15.87 -13.13
N PRO A 317 -21.21 -16.85 -12.55
CA PRO A 317 -22.67 -16.82 -12.58
C PRO A 317 -23.17 -15.63 -11.78
N VAL A 318 -24.17 -14.93 -12.32
CA VAL A 318 -24.93 -13.90 -11.59
C VAL A 318 -26.15 -14.51 -10.93
N SER A 319 -26.78 -13.77 -10.00
CA SER A 319 -28.03 -14.19 -9.39
C SER A 319 -29.17 -14.25 -10.41
N ASP A 320 -30.16 -15.12 -10.17
CA ASP A 320 -31.31 -15.30 -11.09
C ASP A 320 -32.16 -14.03 -11.25
N GLY A 321 -32.09 -13.11 -10.27
CA GLY A 321 -32.76 -11.81 -10.29
C GLY A 321 -31.96 -10.68 -10.93
N ALA A 322 -30.77 -10.97 -11.47
CA ALA A 322 -29.87 -9.94 -11.97
C ALA A 322 -30.43 -9.25 -13.22
N ASP A 323 -30.30 -7.93 -13.28
CA ASP A 323 -30.67 -7.16 -14.46
C ASP A 323 -29.67 -7.39 -15.63
N GLU A 324 -29.93 -6.78 -16.78
CA GLU A 324 -29.08 -6.93 -17.96
C GLU A 324 -27.69 -6.32 -17.77
N PHE A 325 -27.60 -5.21 -17.03
CA PHE A 325 -26.33 -4.55 -16.73
C PHE A 325 -25.46 -5.39 -15.78
N GLU A 326 -26.06 -5.97 -14.74
CA GLU A 326 -25.38 -6.88 -13.81
C GLU A 326 -24.86 -8.13 -14.50
N ARG A 327 -25.59 -8.65 -15.50
CA ARG A 327 -25.13 -9.76 -16.35
C ARG A 327 -23.95 -9.38 -17.24
N GLU A 328 -23.99 -8.22 -17.86
CA GLU A 328 -22.90 -7.72 -18.72
C GLU A 328 -21.62 -7.41 -17.91
N MET A 329 -21.79 -6.93 -16.68
CA MET A 329 -20.69 -6.59 -15.78
C MET A 329 -20.19 -7.77 -14.95
N ALA A 330 -20.71 -8.98 -15.19
CA ALA A 330 -20.31 -10.18 -14.47
C ALA A 330 -18.79 -10.43 -14.62
N PRO A 331 -18.06 -10.62 -13.51
CA PRO A 331 -16.61 -10.74 -13.56
C PRO A 331 -16.18 -12.01 -14.30
N ALA A 332 -15.25 -11.84 -15.25
CA ALA A 332 -14.59 -12.96 -15.91
C ALA A 332 -13.33 -13.36 -15.13
N VAL A 333 -13.30 -14.60 -14.65
CA VAL A 333 -12.19 -15.19 -13.89
C VAL A 333 -11.45 -16.25 -14.70
N TRP A 334 -10.22 -16.57 -14.31
CA TRP A 334 -9.52 -17.75 -14.82
C TRP A 334 -9.74 -18.91 -13.86
N LEU A 335 -10.42 -19.95 -14.34
CA LEU A 335 -10.47 -21.22 -13.62
C LEU A 335 -9.12 -21.92 -13.72
N PRO A 336 -8.63 -22.53 -12.64
CA PRO A 336 -7.38 -23.27 -12.67
C PRO A 336 -7.52 -24.60 -13.40
N ASP A 337 -6.44 -25.01 -14.07
CA ASP A 337 -6.21 -26.39 -14.51
C ASP A 337 -5.78 -27.23 -13.30
N VAL A 338 -6.75 -27.95 -12.72
CA VAL A 338 -6.57 -28.75 -11.50
C VAL A 338 -5.61 -29.91 -11.71
N GLU A 339 -5.62 -30.53 -12.89
CA GLU A 339 -4.74 -31.65 -13.21
C GLU A 339 -3.30 -31.16 -13.34
N ARG A 340 -3.08 -29.99 -13.95
CA ARG A 340 -1.78 -29.33 -13.96
C ARG A 340 -1.31 -28.98 -12.55
N ALA A 341 -2.17 -28.43 -11.70
CA ALA A 341 -1.83 -28.12 -10.30
C ALA A 341 -1.45 -29.38 -9.51
N ARG A 342 -2.18 -30.48 -9.71
CA ARG A 342 -1.90 -31.78 -9.10
C ARG A 342 -0.55 -32.35 -9.56
N ALA A 343 -0.30 -32.36 -10.86
CA ALA A 343 0.97 -32.84 -11.42
C ALA A 343 2.18 -32.02 -10.92
N LEU A 344 1.99 -30.71 -10.74
CA LEU A 344 3.01 -29.83 -10.14
C LEU A 344 3.28 -30.21 -8.67
N LEU A 345 2.25 -30.49 -7.88
CA LEU A 345 2.39 -30.90 -6.48
C LEU A 345 3.04 -32.28 -6.33
N GLU A 346 2.73 -33.23 -7.22
CA GLU A 346 3.39 -34.54 -7.27
C GLU A 346 4.88 -34.40 -7.63
N ARG A 347 5.22 -33.52 -8.57
CA ARG A 347 6.60 -33.33 -9.03
C ARG A 347 7.47 -32.50 -8.07
N HIS A 348 6.90 -31.47 -7.45
CA HIS A 348 7.65 -30.44 -6.71
C HIS A 348 7.26 -30.35 -5.22
N GLY A 349 6.36 -31.20 -4.74
CA GLY A 349 5.86 -31.14 -3.36
C GLY A 349 6.95 -31.21 -2.29
N GLU A 350 7.96 -32.06 -2.47
CA GLU A 350 9.11 -32.14 -1.56
C GLU A 350 9.93 -30.84 -1.52
N HIS A 351 10.07 -30.17 -2.67
CA HIS A 351 10.78 -28.89 -2.75
C HIS A 351 10.08 -27.82 -1.90
N TRP A 352 8.75 -27.70 -2.04
CA TRP A 352 7.98 -26.73 -1.25
C TRP A 352 7.93 -27.12 0.23
N ALA A 353 7.80 -28.41 0.55
CA ALA A 353 7.82 -28.89 1.93
C ALA A 353 9.14 -28.58 2.66
N GLY A 354 10.25 -28.37 1.94
CA GLY A 354 11.55 -27.99 2.48
C GLY A 354 11.67 -26.53 2.97
N GLY A 355 10.62 -25.72 2.84
CA GLY A 355 10.57 -24.33 3.33
C GLY A 355 9.31 -24.06 4.15
N THR A 356 9.33 -23.01 4.96
CA THR A 356 8.20 -22.62 5.81
C THR A 356 7.40 -21.45 5.24
N ARG A 357 7.95 -20.75 4.24
CA ARG A 357 7.27 -19.64 3.57
C ARG A 357 7.75 -19.43 2.14
N TRP A 358 6.80 -19.32 1.21
CA TRP A 358 7.03 -19.19 -0.22
C TRP A 358 6.22 -18.04 -0.82
N CYS A 359 6.80 -17.39 -1.81
CA CYS A 359 6.13 -16.44 -2.68
C CYS A 359 6.76 -16.45 -4.07
N ALA A 360 5.94 -16.54 -5.10
CA ALA A 360 6.29 -16.70 -6.51
C ALA A 360 7.33 -17.82 -6.75
N GLY A 361 7.22 -18.93 -6.00
CA GLY A 361 8.16 -20.07 -6.10
C GLY A 361 9.53 -19.83 -5.46
N ALA A 362 9.74 -18.66 -4.86
CA ALA A 362 10.94 -18.35 -4.08
C ALA A 362 10.68 -18.53 -2.58
N ARG A 363 11.69 -19.03 -1.87
CA ARG A 363 11.71 -19.05 -0.41
C ARG A 363 11.80 -17.63 0.13
N VAL A 364 10.88 -17.25 1.00
CA VAL A 364 10.85 -15.95 1.70
C VAL A 364 10.84 -16.11 3.23
N ASP A 365 11.14 -17.32 3.70
CA ASP A 365 11.46 -17.68 5.09
C ASP A 365 12.95 -17.47 5.43
N SER A 366 13.80 -17.39 4.42
CA SER A 366 15.24 -17.10 4.54
C SER A 366 15.52 -15.60 4.39
N GLU A 367 16.74 -15.18 4.76
CA GLU A 367 17.18 -13.81 4.52
C GLU A 367 17.13 -13.49 3.02
N LEU A 368 16.37 -12.46 2.66
CA LEU A 368 16.32 -11.94 1.30
C LEU A 368 17.30 -10.77 1.18
N ASP A 369 18.18 -10.86 0.19
CA ASP A 369 18.99 -9.73 -0.25
C ASP A 369 18.17 -8.76 -1.12
N ARG A 370 18.84 -7.71 -1.60
CA ARG A 370 18.22 -6.68 -2.43
C ARG A 370 17.65 -7.26 -3.74
N GLU A 371 18.32 -8.25 -4.33
CA GLU A 371 17.90 -8.86 -5.58
C GLU A 371 16.67 -9.74 -5.38
N GLY A 372 16.63 -10.53 -4.29
CA GLY A 372 15.48 -11.31 -3.87
C GLY A 372 14.23 -10.44 -3.72
N LEU A 373 14.35 -9.29 -3.05
CA LEU A 373 13.25 -8.33 -2.91
C LEU A 373 12.79 -7.69 -4.23
N GLN A 374 13.66 -7.58 -5.25
CA GLN A 374 13.29 -7.02 -6.56
C GLN A 374 12.45 -7.98 -7.40
N ARG A 375 12.52 -9.29 -7.13
CA ARG A 375 11.76 -10.31 -7.85
C ARG A 375 10.32 -10.44 -7.36
N LEU A 376 10.03 -9.99 -6.14
CA LEU A 376 8.71 -10.05 -5.52
C LEU A 376 7.77 -8.96 -6.06
N ASP A 377 6.48 -9.26 -6.08
CA ASP A 377 5.44 -8.25 -6.16
C ASP A 377 5.50 -7.31 -4.94
N LEU A 378 4.93 -6.10 -5.06
CA LEU A 378 5.09 -5.05 -4.04
C LEU A 378 4.48 -5.44 -2.70
N GLU A 379 3.32 -6.12 -2.67
CA GLU A 379 2.74 -6.60 -1.42
C GLU A 379 3.69 -7.59 -0.71
N ALA A 380 4.16 -8.61 -1.44
CA ALA A 380 5.09 -9.61 -0.88
C ALA A 380 6.44 -8.99 -0.49
N ARG A 381 6.92 -8.01 -1.26
CA ARG A 381 8.14 -7.24 -0.96
C ARG A 381 8.01 -6.53 0.38
N TRP A 382 6.89 -5.82 0.60
CA TRP A 382 6.70 -5.06 1.84
C TRP A 382 6.46 -5.98 3.03
N ASP A 383 5.76 -7.09 2.84
CA ASP A 383 5.61 -8.11 3.88
C ASP A 383 6.95 -8.72 4.29
N ALA A 384 7.80 -9.06 3.31
CA ALA A 384 9.12 -9.62 3.58
C ALA A 384 10.03 -8.61 4.28
N ALA A 385 10.01 -7.36 3.84
CA ALA A 385 10.79 -6.31 4.48
C ALA A 385 10.28 -5.96 5.89
N ALA A 386 8.96 -5.97 6.12
CA ALA A 386 8.36 -5.80 7.43
C ALA A 386 8.75 -6.94 8.37
N ARG A 387 8.75 -8.21 7.92
CA ARG A 387 9.25 -9.36 8.69
C ARG A 387 10.73 -9.23 9.05
N ALA A 388 11.54 -8.77 8.10
CA ALA A 388 12.97 -8.57 8.32
C ALA A 388 13.21 -7.48 9.38
N ALA A 389 12.51 -6.35 9.28
CA ALA A 389 12.52 -5.30 10.30
C ALA A 389 12.02 -5.80 11.66
N PHE A 390 10.93 -6.58 11.67
CA PHE A 390 10.36 -7.20 12.86
C PHE A 390 11.35 -8.12 13.58
N SER A 391 12.19 -8.81 12.81
CA SER A 391 13.25 -9.69 13.31
C SER A 391 14.56 -8.95 13.66
N GLY A 392 14.56 -7.61 13.64
CA GLY A 392 15.74 -6.79 13.94
C GLY A 392 16.76 -6.67 12.80
N ARG A 393 16.40 -7.07 11.57
CA ARG A 393 17.26 -7.03 10.38
C ARG A 393 16.58 -6.25 9.23
N PRO A 394 16.38 -4.93 9.36
CA PRO A 394 15.70 -4.16 8.32
C PRO A 394 16.50 -4.17 7.01
N VAL A 395 15.84 -4.51 5.91
CA VAL A 395 16.43 -4.63 4.56
C VAL A 395 16.07 -3.46 3.64
N CYS A 396 15.02 -2.70 3.98
CA CYS A 396 14.67 -1.43 3.36
C CYS A 396 13.85 -0.56 4.33
N ALA A 397 13.58 0.68 3.95
CA ALA A 397 12.61 1.52 4.65
C ALA A 397 11.17 1.05 4.39
N PRO A 398 10.19 1.45 5.22
CA PRO A 398 8.77 1.25 4.94
C PRO A 398 8.36 1.84 3.59
N PRO A 399 7.26 1.37 2.97
CA PRO A 399 6.73 1.98 1.76
C PRO A 399 6.40 3.46 2.01
N PRO A 400 6.60 4.34 1.01
CA PRO A 400 6.24 5.75 1.14
C PRO A 400 4.74 5.90 1.42
N ILE A 401 4.39 6.93 2.17
CA ILE A 401 3.02 7.18 2.59
C ILE A 401 2.34 8.05 1.54
N VAL A 402 1.44 7.42 0.78
CA VAL A 402 0.50 8.06 -0.16
C VAL A 402 -0.92 7.65 0.15
#